data_AF-A0A7R9WUT3-F1
#
_entry.id   AF-A0A7R9WUT3-F1
#
_cell.length_a   1.000
_cell.length_b   1.000
_cell.length_c   1.000
_cell.angle_alpha   90.00
_cell.angle_beta   90.00
_cell.angle_gamma   90.00
#
_symmetry.space_group_name_H-M   'P 1'
#
loop_
_entity.id
_entity.type
_entity.pdbx_description
1 polymer ?
#
loop_
_entity_poly.entity_id
_entity_poly.type
_entity_poly.pdbx_seq_one_letter_code
_entity_poly.pdbx_strand_id
1 'polypeptide(L)'
;FTPPCHGFQFMSKWKLPTANPHSEEVQARFGDKKLIVLTGTSSGLGRKAAQALLRSGEYHVIGAVRDLDKMQAVAEIDNFPNMEHFTPIHCELNSFDSVREFCKKVDDFRMTKPIDRLICNA
;
A
#
# COMPACT_ATOMS: atom_id res chain seq x y z
N PHE A 1 46.65 32.31 -26.57
CA PHE A 1 45.21 32.17 -26.82
C PHE A 1 44.83 30.71 -26.63
N THR A 2 44.37 30.34 -25.44
CA THR A 2 43.82 29.00 -25.15
C THR A 2 42.31 29.06 -25.40
N PRO A 3 41.72 28.14 -26.19
CA PRO A 3 40.28 28.16 -26.40
C PRO A 3 39.55 27.72 -25.12
N PRO A 4 38.42 28.35 -24.76
CA PRO A 4 37.60 27.89 -23.64
C PRO A 4 36.95 26.56 -24.02
N CYS A 5 37.29 25.51 -23.27
CA CYS A 5 36.70 24.19 -23.34
C CYS A 5 35.19 24.25 -23.02
N HIS A 6 34.37 24.33 -24.06
CA HIS A 6 32.90 24.15 -24.02
C HIS A 6 32.51 22.66 -23.93
N GLY A 7 33.22 21.89 -23.10
CA GLY A 7 32.83 20.52 -22.80
C GLY A 7 31.97 20.50 -21.55
N PHE A 8 30.72 20.03 -21.66
CA PHE A 8 29.85 19.63 -20.54
C PHE A 8 28.92 20.66 -19.88
N GLN A 9 28.49 21.72 -20.57
CA GLN A 9 27.38 22.54 -20.05
C GLN A 9 26.04 21.77 -19.97
N PHE A 10 25.90 20.66 -20.72
CA PHE A 10 24.74 19.76 -20.67
C PHE A 10 24.59 19.00 -19.32
N MET A 11 25.68 18.75 -18.60
CA MET A 11 25.63 18.03 -17.32
C MET A 11 25.25 18.92 -16.12
N SER A 12 25.25 20.25 -16.28
CA SER A 12 24.95 21.20 -15.19
C SER A 12 23.47 21.20 -14.76
N LYS A 13 22.57 20.69 -15.61
CA LYS A 13 21.13 20.57 -15.33
C LYS A 13 20.68 19.14 -15.01
N TRP A 14 21.59 18.17 -15.02
CA TRP A 14 21.28 16.80 -14.62
C TRP A 14 21.21 16.73 -13.09
N LYS A 15 20.02 17.00 -12.53
CA LYS A 15 19.74 16.63 -11.15
C LYS A 15 19.76 15.12 -11.07
N LEU A 16 20.73 14.58 -10.32
CA LEU A 16 20.74 13.19 -9.91
C LEU A 16 19.35 12.87 -9.32
N PRO A 17 18.63 11.84 -9.82
CA PRO A 17 17.42 11.40 -9.15
C PRO A 17 17.83 11.06 -7.72
N THR A 18 17.27 11.78 -6.76
CA THR A 18 17.47 11.49 -5.35
C THR A 18 16.85 10.12 -5.15
N ALA A 19 17.68 9.07 -5.21
CA ALA A 19 17.23 7.70 -5.02
C ALA A 19 16.62 7.65 -3.62
N ASN A 20 15.30 7.62 -3.58
CA ASN A 20 14.59 7.49 -2.32
C ASN A 20 14.98 6.09 -1.82
N PRO A 21 15.66 5.94 -0.67
CA PRO A 21 16.27 4.67 -0.28
C PRO A 21 15.27 3.51 -0.20
N HIS A 22 13.97 3.81 -0.08
CA HIS A 22 12.89 2.84 -0.07
C HIS A 22 12.29 2.51 -1.45
N SER A 23 12.77 3.09 -2.57
CA SER A 23 12.16 2.85 -3.88
C SER A 23 12.26 1.40 -4.34
N GLU A 24 13.39 0.74 -4.07
CA GLU A 24 13.59 -0.67 -4.40
C GLU A 24 12.71 -1.57 -3.53
N GLU A 25 12.63 -1.30 -2.23
CA GLU A 25 11.78 -2.04 -1.28
C GLU A 25 10.29 -1.90 -1.61
N VAL A 26 9.86 -0.70 -1.98
CA VAL A 26 8.47 -0.41 -2.40
C VAL A 26 8.15 -1.16 -3.69
N GLN A 27 9.06 -1.20 -4.67
CA GLN A 27 8.85 -1.95 -5.91
C GLN A 27 8.85 -3.46 -5.65
N ALA A 28 9.71 -3.97 -4.76
CA ALA A 28 9.72 -5.38 -4.40
C ALA A 28 8.44 -5.82 -3.68
N ARG A 29 7.87 -4.97 -2.81
CA ARG A 29 6.64 -5.28 -2.05
C ARG A 29 5.38 -5.14 -2.89
N PHE A 30 5.22 -4.02 -3.58
CA PHE A 30 3.95 -3.66 -4.23
C PHE A 30 4.00 -3.83 -5.75
N GLY A 31 5.19 -3.81 -6.35
CA GLY A 31 5.36 -3.68 -7.79
C GLY A 31 4.54 -2.53 -8.36
N ASP A 32 3.90 -2.80 -9.49
CA ASP A 32 3.07 -1.81 -10.20
C ASP A 32 1.65 -1.69 -9.61
N LYS A 33 1.33 -2.44 -8.55
CA LYS A 33 0.00 -2.43 -7.94
C LYS A 33 -0.27 -1.11 -7.23
N LYS A 34 -1.54 -0.70 -7.24
CA LYS A 34 -2.07 0.46 -6.52
C LYS A 34 -2.44 0.04 -5.10
N LEU A 35 -2.22 0.93 -4.14
CA LEU A 35 -2.44 0.62 -2.74
C LEU A 35 -3.84 1.09 -2.32
N ILE A 36 -4.68 0.19 -1.82
CA ILE A 36 -6.03 0.51 -1.33
C ILE A 36 -6.12 0.18 0.15
N VAL A 37 -6.72 1.08 0.91
CA VAL A 37 -7.15 0.81 2.29
C VAL A 37 -8.65 0.52 2.28
N LEU A 38 -9.04 -0.63 2.82
CA LEU A 38 -10.43 -1.06 2.90
C LEU A 38 -10.76 -1.36 4.37
N THR A 39 -11.71 -0.61 4.92
CA THR A 39 -12.20 -0.84 6.28
C THR A 39 -13.34 -1.86 6.27
N GLY A 40 -13.48 -2.64 7.34
CA GLY A 40 -14.61 -3.56 7.47
C GLY A 40 -14.56 -4.75 6.51
N THR A 41 -13.36 -5.28 6.25
CA THR A 41 -13.17 -6.42 5.35
C THR A 41 -13.69 -7.74 5.90
N SER A 42 -14.09 -7.82 7.17
CA SER A 42 -14.45 -9.09 7.83
C SER A 42 -15.93 -9.49 7.69
N SER A 43 -16.79 -8.66 7.08
CA SER A 43 -18.22 -9.00 6.94
C SER A 43 -18.86 -8.49 5.63
N GLY A 44 -19.97 -9.13 5.26
CA GLY A 44 -20.88 -8.70 4.18
C GLY A 44 -20.20 -8.29 2.87
N LEU A 45 -20.39 -7.01 2.51
CA LEU A 45 -19.89 -6.39 1.29
C LEU A 45 -18.38 -6.19 1.29
N GLY A 46 -17.78 -5.88 2.46
CA GLY A 46 -16.33 -5.64 2.58
C GLY A 46 -15.50 -6.86 2.17
N ARG A 47 -15.96 -8.07 2.54
CA ARG A 47 -15.32 -9.34 2.10
C ARG A 47 -15.32 -9.49 0.58
N LYS A 48 -16.48 -9.29 -0.04
CA LYS A 48 -16.65 -9.41 -1.49
C LYS A 48 -15.90 -8.32 -2.25
N ALA A 49 -15.84 -7.10 -1.69
CA ALA A 49 -15.04 -6.01 -2.23
C ALA A 49 -13.54 -6.36 -2.20
N ALA A 50 -13.02 -6.85 -1.06
CA ALA A 50 -11.63 -7.28 -0.95
C ALA A 50 -11.31 -8.39 -1.97
N GLN A 51 -12.19 -9.41 -2.07
CA GLN A 51 -12.03 -10.50 -3.03
C GLN A 51 -12.04 -10.01 -4.49
N ALA A 52 -12.90 -9.05 -4.84
CA ALA A 52 -12.98 -8.48 -6.19
C ALA A 52 -11.74 -7.64 -6.52
N LEU A 53 -11.26 -6.84 -5.58
CA LEU A 53 -10.05 -6.03 -5.74
C LEU A 53 -8.81 -6.91 -5.94
N LEU A 54 -8.66 -7.95 -5.13
CA LEU A 54 -7.54 -8.89 -5.26
C LEU A 54 -7.58 -9.66 -6.59
N ARG A 55 -8.79 -10.02 -7.05
CA ARG A 55 -9.00 -10.72 -8.33
C ARG A 55 -8.60 -9.88 -9.54
N SER A 56 -8.73 -8.56 -9.46
CA SER A 56 -8.30 -7.67 -10.55
C SER A 56 -6.79 -7.72 -10.80
N GLY A 57 -6.00 -8.06 -9.77
CA GLY A 57 -4.53 -8.05 -9.84
C GLY A 57 -3.90 -6.65 -9.85
N GLU A 58 -4.70 -5.59 -9.94
CA GLU A 58 -4.21 -4.20 -9.99
C GLU A 58 -3.92 -3.61 -8.61
N TYR A 59 -4.42 -4.23 -7.54
CA TYR A 59 -4.44 -3.65 -6.20
C TYR A 59 -3.71 -4.51 -5.17
N HIS A 60 -2.99 -3.82 -4.28
CA HIS A 60 -2.62 -4.33 -2.96
C HIS A 60 -3.63 -3.80 -1.94
N VAL A 61 -4.29 -4.69 -1.24
CA VAL A 61 -5.40 -4.35 -0.33
C VAL A 61 -4.91 -4.41 1.11
N ILE A 62 -4.93 -3.26 1.78
CA ILE A 62 -4.76 -3.16 3.23
C ILE A 62 -6.14 -3.26 3.86
N GLY A 63 -6.41 -4.37 4.54
CA GLY A 63 -7.68 -4.61 5.23
C GLY A 63 -7.63 -4.13 6.67
N ALA A 64 -8.38 -3.07 7.00
CA ALA A 64 -8.53 -2.61 8.37
C ALA A 64 -9.61 -3.45 9.09
N VAL A 65 -9.19 -4.25 10.08
CA VAL A 65 -10.07 -5.19 10.79
C VAL A 65 -9.95 -5.09 12.30
N ARG A 66 -11.05 -5.36 13.00
CA ARG A 66 -11.06 -5.45 14.46
C ARG A 66 -10.40 -6.72 14.98
N ASP A 67 -10.53 -7.81 14.23
CA ASP A 67 -10.12 -9.16 14.64
C ASP A 67 -9.33 -9.79 13.50
N LEU A 68 -8.02 -9.91 13.71
CA LEU A 68 -7.09 -10.44 12.70
C LEU A 68 -7.30 -11.94 12.48
N ASP A 69 -7.59 -12.69 13.54
CA ASP A 69 -7.79 -14.14 13.49
C ASP A 69 -9.04 -14.49 12.68
N LYS A 70 -10.15 -13.77 12.92
CA LYS A 70 -11.36 -13.91 12.10
C LYS A 70 -11.10 -13.56 10.65
N MET A 71 -10.28 -12.55 10.38
CA MET A 71 -10.00 -12.13 9.02
C MET A 71 -9.16 -13.15 8.27
N GLN A 72 -8.20 -13.80 8.95
CA GLN A 72 -7.42 -14.90 8.38
C GLN A 72 -8.32 -16.09 8.03
N ALA A 73 -9.17 -16.53 8.96
CA ALA A 73 -10.12 -17.61 8.72
C ALA A 73 -11.07 -17.29 7.55
N VAL A 74 -11.57 -16.05 7.46
CA VAL A 74 -12.41 -15.60 6.35
C VAL A 74 -11.67 -15.67 5.02
N ALA A 75 -10.41 -15.24 4.97
CA ALA A 75 -9.64 -15.24 3.74
C ALA A 75 -9.39 -16.67 3.21
N GLU A 76 -9.19 -17.62 4.12
CA GLU A 76 -9.09 -19.05 3.80
C GLU A 76 -10.41 -19.63 3.31
N ILE A 77 -11.51 -19.40 4.04
CA ILE A 77 -12.85 -19.92 3.69
C ILE A 77 -13.33 -19.36 2.35
N ASP A 78 -13.18 -18.05 2.14
CA ASP A 78 -13.64 -17.37 0.93
C ASP A 78 -12.66 -17.51 -0.25
N ASN A 79 -11.55 -18.26 -0.07
CA ASN A 79 -10.49 -18.49 -1.06
C ASN A 79 -10.08 -17.17 -1.74
N PHE A 80 -9.56 -16.24 -0.94
CA PHE A 80 -9.11 -14.96 -1.47
C PHE A 80 -8.01 -15.20 -2.52
N PRO A 81 -8.18 -14.69 -3.75
CA PRO A 81 -7.15 -14.81 -4.77
C PRO A 81 -5.97 -13.92 -4.40
N ASN A 82 -4.75 -14.30 -4.80
CA ASN A 82 -3.54 -13.49 -4.65
C ASN A 82 -3.32 -12.96 -3.21
N MET A 83 -3.37 -13.86 -2.24
CA MET A 83 -3.26 -13.55 -0.81
C MET A 83 -1.98 -12.78 -0.45
N GLU A 84 -0.92 -12.92 -1.23
CA GLU A 84 0.31 -12.14 -1.12
C GLU A 84 0.10 -10.63 -1.28
N HIS A 85 -1.04 -10.20 -1.84
CA HIS A 85 -1.43 -8.80 -2.02
C HIS A 85 -2.50 -8.33 -1.04
N PHE A 86 -2.82 -9.14 -0.04
CA PHE A 86 -3.71 -8.78 1.05
C PHE A 86 -2.91 -8.62 2.34
N THR A 87 -3.06 -7.47 3.01
CA THR A 87 -2.41 -7.19 4.29
C THR A 87 -3.45 -6.76 5.31
N PRO A 88 -3.85 -7.65 6.23
CA PRO A 88 -4.74 -7.27 7.32
C PRO A 88 -3.96 -6.48 8.38
N ILE A 89 -4.50 -5.33 8.80
CA ILE A 89 -3.96 -4.51 9.88
C ILE A 89 -5.08 -4.25 10.89
N HIS A 90 -4.76 -4.41 12.17
CA HIS A 90 -5.73 -4.17 13.23
C HIS A 90 -6.14 -2.70 13.29
N CYS A 91 -7.45 -2.44 13.33
CA CYS A 91 -8.03 -1.12 13.51
C CYS A 91 -9.40 -1.24 14.18
N GLU A 92 -9.56 -0.57 15.32
CA GLU A 92 -10.83 -0.38 16.01
C GLU A 92 -11.29 1.07 15.83
N LEU A 93 -12.31 1.29 14.99
CA LEU A 93 -12.79 2.63 14.66
C LEU A 93 -13.44 3.37 15.84
N ASN A 94 -13.87 2.63 16.88
CA ASN A 94 -14.41 3.23 18.11
C ASN A 94 -13.33 3.83 19.02
N SER A 95 -12.05 3.62 18.74
CA SER A 95 -10.92 4.14 19.52
C SER A 95 -10.02 5.01 18.66
N PHE A 96 -9.96 6.31 18.97
CA PHE A 96 -9.06 7.24 18.26
C PHE A 96 -7.59 6.85 18.39
N ASP A 97 -7.18 6.25 19.50
CA ASP A 97 -5.81 5.77 19.68
C ASP A 97 -5.50 4.61 18.73
N SER A 98 -6.45 3.69 18.57
CA SER A 98 -6.34 2.58 17.60
C SER A 98 -6.26 3.10 16.17
N VAL A 99 -7.07 4.11 15.80
CA VAL A 99 -7.01 4.74 14.48
C VAL A 99 -5.66 5.39 14.22
N ARG A 100 -5.11 6.12 15.20
CA ARG A 100 -3.77 6.74 15.08
C ARG A 100 -2.68 5.69 14.92
N GLU A 101 -2.75 4.60 15.68
CA GLU A 101 -1.80 3.50 15.58
C GLU A 101 -1.90 2.80 14.21
N PHE A 102 -3.12 2.57 13.72
CA PHE A 102 -3.38 2.05 12.38
C PHE A 102 -2.75 2.95 11.31
N CYS A 103 -2.96 4.26 11.36
CA CYS A 103 -2.35 5.20 10.41
C CYS A 103 -0.82 5.11 10.41
N LYS A 104 -0.19 5.02 11.58
CA LYS A 104 1.27 4.82 11.70
C LYS A 104 1.71 3.52 11.04
N LYS A 105 1.03 2.40 11.33
CA LYS A 105 1.33 1.10 10.72
C LYS A 105 1.16 1.13 9.20
N VAL A 106 0.15 1.82 8.69
CA VAL A 106 -0.06 2.00 7.24
C VAL A 106 1.04 2.84 6.63
N ASP A 107 1.46 3.92 7.28
CA ASP A 107 2.57 4.77 6.83
C ASP A 107 3.89 4.00 6.80
N ASP A 108 4.20 3.25 7.85
CA ASP A 108 5.40 2.39 7.92
C ASP A 108 5.36 1.30 6.85
N PHE A 109 4.18 0.72 6.62
CA PHE A 109 4.00 -0.35 5.64
C PHE A 109 4.12 0.15 4.20
N ARG A 110 3.45 1.27 3.87
CA ARG A 110 3.44 1.83 2.51
C ARG A 110 4.73 2.55 2.17
N MET A 111 5.50 2.97 3.19
CA MET A 111 6.71 3.77 3.03
C MET A 111 6.42 5.02 2.17
N THR A 112 6.95 5.06 0.94
CA THR A 112 6.79 6.16 0.01
C THR A 112 5.68 5.94 -1.03
N LYS A 113 5.04 4.75 -1.05
CA LYS A 113 3.94 4.44 -1.97
C LYS A 113 2.72 5.29 -1.61
N PRO A 114 2.09 5.97 -2.59
CA PRO A 114 0.84 6.69 -2.34
C PRO A 114 -0.33 5.71 -2.15
N ILE A 115 -1.27 6.11 -1.29
CA ILE A 115 -2.57 5.45 -1.18
C ILE A 115 -3.44 5.94 -2.33
N ASP A 116 -3.92 5.02 -3.15
CA ASP A 116 -4.72 5.32 -4.34
C ASP A 116 -6.20 5.51 -3.97
N ARG A 117 -6.74 4.64 -3.11
CA ARG A 117 -8.13 4.72 -2.63
C ARG A 117 -8.27 4.30 -1.18
N LEU A 118 -9.25 4.91 -0.51
CA LEU A 118 -9.73 4.54 0.81
C LEU A 118 -11.23 4.21 0.70
N ILE A 119 -11.63 3.06 1.22
CA ILE A 119 -13.02 2.61 1.26
C ILE A 119 -13.47 2.51 2.73
N CYS A 120 -14.39 3.40 3.11
CA CYS A 120 -15.01 3.46 4.43
C CYS A 120 -16.30 2.63 4.44
N ASN A 121 -16.22 1.39 4.91
CA ASN A 121 -17.34 0.46 4.97
C ASN A 121 -17.68 0.01 6.40
N ALA A 122 -16.74 0.11 7.35
CA ALA A 122 -16.96 -0.23 8.77
C ALA A 122 -17.54 0.92 9.57
#